data_AF-A0A7C6YZA9-F1
#
_entry.id   AF-A0A7C6YZA9-F1
#
_cell.length_a   1.000
_cell.length_b   1.000
_cell.length_c   1.000
_cell.angle_alpha   90.00
_cell.angle_beta   90.00
_cell.angle_gamma   90.00
#
_symmetry.space_group_name_H-M   'P 1'
#
loop_
_entity.id
_entity.type
_entity.pdbx_description
1 polymer ?
#
loop_
_entity_poly.entity_id
_entity_poly.type
_entity_poly.pdbx_seq_one_letter_code
_entity_poly.pdbx_strand_id
1 'polypeptide(L)'
;MGKVLEYIKNMISNQDKKKVVENCIIFIIIGILIIITGGAIIKRKDTGIGREYLQENRTNTGYDKESIGILKDNEDYSVEEKLEKILSQIAGAGKVSVMITYVSGDEKVPAYDIRKS
;
A
#
# COMPACT_ATOMS: atom_id res chain seq x y z
N MET A 1 -6.78 -36.32 13.11
CA MET A 1 -7.62 -35.25 12.52
C MET A 1 -9.10 -35.63 12.36
N GLY A 2 -9.48 -36.90 12.12
CA GLY A 2 -10.89 -37.27 11.91
C GLY A 2 -11.86 -36.94 13.06
N LYS A 3 -11.42 -37.10 14.32
CA LYS A 3 -12.26 -36.84 15.50
C LYS A 3 -12.69 -35.37 15.65
N VAL A 4 -11.87 -34.42 15.20
CA VAL A 4 -12.17 -32.97 15.30
C VAL A 4 -13.22 -32.59 14.27
N LEU A 5 -13.09 -33.09 13.04
CA LEU A 5 -14.08 -32.92 11.98
C LEU A 5 -15.43 -33.52 12.37
N GLU A 6 -15.41 -34.68 13.01
CA GLU A 6 -16.61 -35.36 13.49
C GLU A 6 -17.31 -34.59 14.62
N TYR A 7 -16.54 -33.97 15.51
CA TYR A 7 -17.07 -33.11 16.58
C TYR A 7 -17.72 -31.83 16.04
N ILE A 8 -17.06 -31.17 15.08
CA ILE A 8 -17.60 -29.97 14.41
C ILE A 8 -18.85 -30.32 13.61
N LYS A 9 -18.85 -31.47 12.90
CA LYS A 9 -20.00 -31.95 12.15
C LYS A 9 -21.20 -32.24 13.05
N ASN A 10 -20.99 -32.87 14.20
CA ASN A 10 -22.06 -33.12 15.17
C ASN A 10 -22.58 -31.81 15.79
N MET A 11 -21.72 -30.83 16.04
CA MET A 11 -22.13 -29.53 16.58
C MET A 11 -22.97 -28.71 15.59
N ILE A 12 -22.67 -28.79 14.29
CA ILE A 12 -23.41 -28.10 13.23
C ILE A 12 -24.70 -28.86 12.85
N SER A 13 -24.66 -30.19 12.83
CA SER A 13 -25.80 -31.01 12.43
C SER A 13 -26.92 -31.03 13.48
N ASN A 14 -26.63 -30.68 14.73
CA ASN A 14 -27.59 -30.64 15.82
C ASN A 14 -28.27 -29.27 15.97
N GLN A 15 -28.04 -28.35 15.02
CA GLN A 15 -28.59 -27.00 15.02
C GLN A 15 -29.49 -26.76 13.81
N ASP A 16 -30.44 -25.84 13.96
CA ASP A 16 -31.33 -25.43 12.88
C ASP A 16 -30.51 -24.89 11.70
N LYS A 17 -30.64 -25.53 10.52
CA LYS A 17 -29.89 -25.16 9.31
C LYS A 17 -30.04 -23.68 8.96
N LYS A 18 -31.21 -23.09 9.24
CA LYS A 18 -31.50 -21.66 9.04
C LYS A 18 -30.62 -20.76 9.91
N LYS A 19 -30.46 -21.11 11.20
CA LYS A 19 -29.62 -20.35 12.14
C LYS A 19 -28.13 -20.50 11.84
N VAL A 20 -27.72 -21.68 11.38
CA VAL A 20 -26.33 -21.93 10.95
C VAL A 20 -25.97 -21.05 9.74
N VAL A 21 -26.86 -20.96 8.75
CA VAL A 21 -26.66 -20.10 7.57
C VAL A 21 -26.62 -18.62 7.96
N GLU A 22 -27.52 -18.18 8.84
CA GLU A 22 -27.55 -16.80 9.35
C GLU A 22 -26.26 -16.43 10.10
N ASN A 23 -25.77 -17.29 10.99
CA ASN A 23 -24.50 -17.09 11.68
C ASN A 23 -23.30 -17.14 10.72
N CYS A 24 -23.35 -17.96 9.67
CA CYS A 24 -22.29 -18.04 8.67
C CYS A 24 -22.11 -16.71 7.91
N ILE A 25 -23.23 -16.04 7.57
CA ILE A 25 -23.22 -14.72 6.94
C ILE A 25 -22.55 -13.68 7.86
N ILE A 26 -22.86 -13.72 9.16
CA ILE A 26 -22.24 -12.83 10.16
C ILE A 26 -20.72 -13.05 10.22
N PHE A 27 -20.26 -14.30 10.20
CA PHE A 27 -18.83 -14.63 10.14
C PHE A 27 -18.13 -14.11 8.88
N ILE A 28 -18.81 -14.17 7.72
CA ILE A 28 -18.29 -13.61 6.46
C ILE A 28 -18.11 -12.09 6.56
N ILE A 29 -19.09 -11.37 7.12
CA ILE A 29 -19.02 -9.91 7.31
C ILE A 29 -17.86 -9.55 8.25
N ILE A 30 -17.71 -10.25 9.37
CA ILE A 30 -16.59 -10.05 10.30
C ILE A 30 -15.25 -10.34 9.60
N GLY A 31 -15.18 -11.39 8.79
CA GLY A 31 -13.98 -11.71 8.00
C GLY A 31 -13.60 -10.60 7.02
N ILE A 32 -14.57 -10.02 6.33
CA ILE A 32 -14.34 -8.87 5.44
C ILE A 32 -13.85 -7.65 6.24
N LEU A 33 -14.43 -7.37 7.40
CA LEU A 33 -13.97 -6.29 8.29
C LEU A 33 -12.52 -6.51 8.74
N ILE A 34 -12.13 -7.75 9.08
CA ILE A 34 -10.75 -8.10 9.43
C ILE A 34 -9.81 -7.97 8.24
N ILE A 35 -10.24 -8.25 7.00
CA ILE A 35 -9.40 -8.05 5.81
C ILE A 35 -9.17 -6.56 5.55
N ILE A 36 -10.22 -5.74 5.66
CA ILE A 36 -10.14 -4.29 5.46
C ILE A 36 -9.27 -3.64 6.54
N THR A 37 -9.47 -4.01 7.80
CA THR A 37 -8.72 -3.44 8.93
C THR A 37 -7.33 -4.07 9.09
N GLY A 38 -7.20 -5.37 8.90
CA GLY A 38 -5.95 -6.13 8.97
C GLY A 38 -5.04 -5.87 7.77
N GLY A 39 -5.58 -5.50 6.61
CA GLY A 39 -4.79 -5.05 5.46
C GLY A 39 -3.92 -3.82 5.76
N ALA A 40 -4.33 -2.97 6.71
CA ALA A 40 -3.54 -1.83 7.17
C ALA A 40 -2.42 -2.24 8.16
N ILE A 41 -2.55 -3.39 8.83
CA ILE A 41 -1.61 -3.88 9.86
C ILE A 41 -0.64 -4.93 9.29
N ILE A 42 -0.90 -5.52 8.12
CA ILE A 42 0.02 -6.44 7.41
C ILE A 42 1.11 -5.67 6.62
N LYS A 43 1.68 -4.63 7.23
CA LYS A 43 3.02 -4.17 6.87
C LYS A 43 3.92 -4.43 8.06
N ARG A 44 4.76 -5.46 7.92
CA ARG A 44 5.79 -5.97 8.85
C ARG A 44 5.28 -6.99 9.86
N LYS A 45 5.35 -8.27 9.48
CA LYS A 45 6.25 -9.22 10.14
C LYS A 45 6.38 -10.46 9.27
N ASP A 46 7.59 -10.66 8.79
CA ASP A 46 8.06 -11.89 8.17
C ASP A 46 7.84 -13.04 9.16
N THR A 47 6.83 -13.87 8.91
CA THR A 47 6.67 -15.16 9.58
C THR A 47 6.02 -16.08 8.57
N GLY A 48 6.89 -16.76 7.82
CA GLY A 48 6.52 -17.64 6.75
C GLY A 48 5.62 -18.76 7.24
N ILE A 49 4.40 -18.82 6.72
CA ILE A 49 3.71 -20.07 6.37
C ILE A 49 2.87 -19.80 5.13
N GLY A 50 3.37 -20.30 3.99
CA GLY A 50 2.59 -20.87 2.88
C GLY A 50 1.51 -20.01 2.22
N ARG A 51 1.87 -19.40 1.09
CA ARG A 51 1.17 -19.60 -0.20
C ARG A 51 1.99 -18.98 -1.34
N GLU A 52 2.99 -19.77 -1.73
CA GLU A 52 3.34 -19.98 -3.13
C GLU A 52 2.05 -20.30 -3.88
N TYR A 53 1.60 -19.41 -4.77
CA TYR A 53 0.81 -19.63 -5.97
C TYR A 53 0.41 -18.23 -6.46
N LEU A 54 1.26 -17.62 -7.28
CA LEU A 54 0.94 -17.27 -8.67
C LEU A 54 2.10 -16.47 -9.27
N GLN A 55 2.79 -17.17 -10.16
CA GLN A 55 3.36 -16.68 -11.42
C GLN A 55 4.63 -15.83 -11.33
N GLU A 56 5.74 -16.56 -11.27
CA GLU A 56 6.82 -16.49 -12.25
C GLU A 56 6.66 -15.43 -13.36
N ASN A 57 7.43 -14.36 -13.24
CA ASN A 57 8.19 -13.83 -14.36
C ASN A 57 9.44 -13.15 -13.80
N ARG A 58 10.42 -13.99 -13.47
CA ARG A 58 11.82 -13.56 -13.41
C ARG A 58 12.31 -13.38 -14.85
N THR A 59 12.12 -12.20 -15.42
CA THR A 59 13.11 -11.67 -16.36
C THR A 59 13.98 -10.69 -15.59
N ASN A 60 15.10 -11.26 -15.18
CA ASN A 60 16.30 -10.59 -14.71
C ASN A 60 16.80 -9.61 -15.78
N THR A 61 16.66 -8.31 -15.55
CA THR A 61 17.64 -7.31 -15.99
C THR A 61 17.73 -6.29 -14.87
N GLY A 62 18.89 -6.32 -14.21
CA GLY A 62 19.08 -5.78 -12.88
C GLY A 62 18.95 -4.27 -12.75
N TYR A 63 18.63 -3.86 -11.54
CA TYR A 63 19.33 -2.81 -10.81
C TYR A 63 19.20 -3.16 -9.34
N ASP A 64 20.29 -3.70 -8.78
CA ASP A 64 20.50 -3.75 -7.35
C ASP A 64 20.43 -2.31 -6.81
N LYS A 65 19.40 -2.02 -6.01
CA LYS A 65 19.55 -1.09 -4.89
C LYS A 65 18.85 -1.69 -3.69
N GLU A 66 19.70 -2.27 -2.87
CA GLU A 66 19.44 -2.68 -1.51
C GLU A 66 18.47 -1.76 -0.79
N SER A 67 17.58 -2.42 -0.05
CA SER A 67 17.02 -1.92 1.19
C SER A 67 18.04 -1.15 2.02
N ILE A 68 17.93 0.17 2.04
CA ILE A 68 18.39 0.98 3.17
C ILE A 68 17.15 1.59 3.80
N GLY A 69 16.67 0.93 4.85
CA GLY A 69 15.93 1.62 5.88
C GLY A 69 16.88 2.60 6.55
N ILE A 70 16.70 3.89 6.29
CA ILE A 70 17.06 4.92 7.24
C ILE A 70 15.83 5.79 7.42
N LEU A 71 15.29 5.72 8.62
CA LEU A 71 14.55 6.81 9.23
C LEU A 71 15.46 8.05 9.17
N LYS A 72 15.28 8.89 8.15
CA LYS A 72 15.78 10.27 8.19
C LYS A 72 14.61 11.14 8.57
N ASP A 73 14.61 11.46 9.85
CA ASP A 73 13.89 12.56 10.44
C ASP A 73 14.33 13.86 9.74
N ASN A 74 13.33 14.63 9.31
CA ASN A 74 13.34 16.07 8.95
C ASN A 74 14.03 16.57 7.67
N GLU A 75 13.18 17.25 6.88
CA GLU A 75 13.47 18.42 6.03
C GLU A 75 14.32 18.25 4.78
N ASP A 76 13.92 17.41 3.82
CA ASP A 76 14.07 17.74 2.39
C ASP A 76 13.37 16.68 1.52
N TYR A 77 12.03 16.66 1.56
CA TYR A 77 11.28 16.00 0.49
C TYR A 77 11.47 16.84 -0.78
N SER A 78 11.96 16.23 -1.86
CA SER A 78 12.05 16.91 -3.15
C SER A 78 10.64 17.32 -3.62
N VAL A 79 10.55 18.35 -4.46
CA VAL A 79 9.25 18.86 -4.93
C VAL A 79 8.49 17.77 -5.67
N GLU A 80 9.20 16.93 -6.41
CA GLU A 80 8.70 15.73 -7.09
C GLU A 80 8.02 14.77 -6.11
N GLU A 81 8.68 14.43 -5.00
CA GLU A 81 8.16 13.49 -4.01
C GLU A 81 6.92 14.05 -3.27
N LYS A 82 6.94 15.35 -2.97
CA LYS A 82 5.77 16.03 -2.39
C LYS A 82 4.56 15.96 -3.33
N LEU A 83 4.75 16.26 -4.61
CA LEU A 83 3.68 16.17 -5.60
C LEU A 83 3.20 14.74 -5.79
N GLU A 84 4.11 13.77 -5.93
CA GLU A 84 3.75 12.37 -6.09
C GLU A 84 2.86 11.89 -4.92
N LYS A 85 3.24 12.24 -3.68
CA LYS A 85 2.48 11.89 -2.48
C LYS A 85 1.08 12.51 -2.46
N ILE A 86 0.96 13.80 -2.77
CA ILE A 86 -0.34 14.50 -2.76
C ILE A 86 -1.24 13.95 -3.86
N LEU A 87 -0.72 13.79 -5.07
CA LEU A 87 -1.51 13.33 -6.22
C LEU A 87 -1.94 11.87 -6.09
N SER A 88 -1.14 11.03 -5.45
CA SER A 88 -1.49 9.63 -5.18
C SER A 88 -2.64 9.46 -4.17
N GLN A 89 -2.96 10.48 -3.38
CA GLN A 89 -4.07 10.44 -2.41
C GLN A 89 -5.44 10.68 -3.05
N ILE A 90 -5.49 11.13 -4.31
CA ILE A 90 -6.74 11.41 -5.01
C ILE A 90 -7.42 10.08 -5.38
N ALA A 91 -8.67 9.91 -4.96
CA ALA A 91 -9.45 8.72 -5.28
C ALA A 91 -9.61 8.56 -6.80
N GLY A 92 -9.14 7.42 -7.33
CA GLY A 92 -9.17 7.11 -8.76
C GLY A 92 -7.92 7.53 -9.55
N ALA A 93 -6.92 8.17 -8.93
CA ALA A 93 -5.68 8.57 -9.62
C ALA A 93 -4.73 7.39 -9.93
N GLY A 94 -4.85 6.28 -9.22
CA GLY A 94 -4.01 5.10 -9.43
C GLY A 94 -2.55 5.35 -9.05
N LYS A 95 -1.62 4.79 -9.82
CA LYS A 95 -0.17 4.99 -9.60
C LYS A 95 0.29 6.24 -10.33
N VAL A 96 0.85 7.19 -9.59
CA VAL A 96 1.36 8.46 -10.12
C VAL A 96 2.89 8.48 -9.99
N SER A 97 3.58 9.02 -11.00
CA SER A 97 5.02 9.27 -10.98
C SER A 97 5.25 10.67 -11.55
N VAL A 98 6.05 11.48 -10.86
CA VAL A 98 6.20 12.91 -11.16
C VAL A 98 7.64 13.21 -11.57
N MET A 99 7.80 13.96 -12.67
CA MET A 99 9.09 14.49 -13.15
C MET A 99 8.96 16.01 -13.37
N ILE A 100 9.90 16.78 -12.84
CA ILE A 100 9.94 18.24 -13.05
C ILE A 100 11.09 18.54 -14.01
N THR A 101 10.78 19.31 -15.06
CA THR A 101 11.79 19.81 -16.00
C THR A 101 12.00 21.30 -15.73
N TYR A 102 13.21 21.66 -15.31
CA TYR A 102 13.59 23.05 -15.12
C TYR A 102 14.09 23.62 -16.45
N VAL A 103 13.54 24.78 -16.82
CA VAL A 103 14.04 25.59 -17.94
C VAL A 103 14.50 26.92 -17.36
N SER A 104 15.79 27.20 -17.48
CA SER A 104 16.39 28.47 -17.11
C SER A 104 16.84 29.21 -18.37
N GLY A 105 16.50 30.48 -18.48
CA GLY A 105 17.05 31.40 -19.48
C GLY A 105 17.93 32.45 -18.79
N ASP A 106 18.95 32.95 -19.48
CA ASP A 106 19.78 34.03 -18.97
C ASP A 106 19.06 35.37 -19.15
N GLU A 107 18.77 36.06 -18.04
CA GLU A 107 18.30 37.45 -18.05
C GLU A 107 19.46 38.38 -17.70
N LYS A 108 19.92 39.16 -18.69
CA LYS A 108 20.93 40.19 -18.44
C LYS A 108 20.24 41.41 -17.84
N VAL A 109 20.40 41.62 -16.53
CA VAL A 109 19.94 42.82 -15.83
C VAL A 109 21.07 43.87 -15.83
N PRO A 110 21.05 44.89 -16.71
CA PRO A 110 22.03 45.97 -16.67
C PRO A 110 21.77 46.89 -15.47
N ALA A 111 22.86 47.36 -14.85
CA ALA A 111 22.79 48.43 -13.86
C ALA A 111 22.66 49.78 -14.56
N TYR A 112 21.70 50.61 -14.12
CA TYR A 112 21.56 52.00 -14.55
C TYR A 112 21.74 52.93 -13.36
N ASP A 113 22.53 53.98 -13.51
CA ASP A 113 22.63 55.08 -12.53
C ASP A 113 21.35 55.93 -12.63
N ILE A 114 20.45 55.76 -11.67
CA ILE A 114 19.20 56.52 -11.59
C ILE A 114 19.40 57.75 -10.68
N ARG A 115 19.64 58.91 -11.26
CA ARG A 115 19.55 60.19 -10.54
C ARG A 115 18.10 60.65 -10.49
N LYS A 116 17.51 60.63 -9.30
CA LYS A 116 16.18 61.19 -9.05
C LYS A 116 16.30 62.71 -8.94
N SER A 117 15.66 63.42 -9.86
CA SER A 117 15.56 64.88 -9.84
C SER A 117 14.57 65.38 -8.80
#